data_AF-A0A6H1WZJ4-F1
#
_entry.id   AF-A0A6H1WZJ4-F1
#
_cell.length_a   1.000
_cell.length_b   1.000
_cell.length_c   1.000
_cell.angle_alpha   90.00
_cell.angle_beta   90.00
_cell.angle_gamma   90.00
#
_symmetry.space_group_name_H-M   'P 1'
#
loop_
_entity.id
_entity.type
_entity.pdbx_description
1 polymer ?
#
loop_
_entity_poly.entity_id
_entity_poly.type
_entity_poly.pdbx_seq_one_letter_code
_entity_poly.pdbx_strand_id
1 'polypeptide(L)'
;MKKIIVLFAILICIFSSGCSKQEERKVESLEDAYFYAVEKVESKEEIKIEDIKELLKEYKFELIDMSENSGSKQDIKKYAYSFSNDKREKLVIFTKKNNNNETEIIGNINYLIEEDKNSNETPFRIYLSYENIDNLDEFTIDFNTYDITNLKKLSKVIYNKDSLFLNTYNKIIENMCTTNDLTLKDIEKIINMKPISDSHLESFSDIKSDKLEISRDTYKNDFEELSINYINDKDKIGRVLYTKSDTKTDIDYNLTLIKSAYIENINDNKINFSIGGNVNSLSVQEKFLDLALKK
;
A
#
# COMPACT_ATOMS: atom_id res chain seq x y z
N MET A 1 -70.03 -4.52 -34.94
CA MET A 1 -69.06 -3.61 -34.28
C MET A 1 -69.38 -3.60 -32.79
N LYS A 2 -68.91 -4.64 -32.06
CA LYS A 2 -67.78 -4.66 -31.09
C LYS A 2 -68.01 -3.69 -29.91
N LYS A 3 -68.63 -4.04 -28.76
CA LYS A 3 -68.40 -5.05 -27.68
C LYS A 3 -67.41 -4.62 -26.58
N ILE A 4 -67.94 -4.61 -25.34
CA ILE A 4 -67.36 -5.00 -24.02
C ILE A 4 -66.45 -3.93 -23.36
N ILE A 5 -66.85 -3.19 -22.30
CA ILE A 5 -67.18 -3.50 -20.88
C ILE A 5 -65.98 -4.04 -20.04
N VAL A 6 -65.83 -3.47 -18.83
CA VAL A 6 -65.18 -4.00 -17.59
C VAL A 6 -63.67 -3.70 -17.49
N LEU A 7 -63.24 -2.68 -16.73
CA LEU A 7 -63.04 -2.67 -15.25
C LEU A 7 -62.01 -3.72 -14.77
N PHE A 8 -60.76 -3.33 -14.55
CA PHE A 8 -59.89 -4.01 -13.59
C PHE A 8 -58.99 -3.00 -12.89
N ALA A 9 -59.33 -2.76 -11.62
CA ALA A 9 -58.40 -2.28 -10.63
C ALA A 9 -57.26 -3.30 -10.44
N ILE A 10 -56.14 -2.82 -9.90
CA ILE A 10 -55.02 -3.60 -9.33
C ILE A 10 -54.03 -4.12 -10.37
N LEU A 11 -53.00 -3.32 -10.69
CA LEU A 11 -51.61 -3.77 -10.96
C LEU A 11 -50.70 -2.57 -11.27
N ILE A 12 -50.54 -1.64 -10.31
CA ILE A 12 -49.45 -0.64 -10.34
C ILE A 12 -48.23 -1.13 -9.52
N CYS A 13 -48.25 -2.35 -8.99
CA CYS A 13 -47.17 -2.89 -8.15
C CYS A 13 -46.25 -3.90 -8.85
N ILE A 14 -45.96 -3.76 -10.14
CA ILE A 14 -44.89 -4.55 -10.78
C ILE A 14 -44.17 -3.68 -11.79
N PHE A 15 -43.18 -2.91 -11.36
CA PHE A 15 -41.91 -2.65 -12.08
C PHE A 15 -40.93 -1.86 -11.18
N SER A 16 -40.91 -2.17 -9.88
CA SER A 16 -39.83 -1.80 -8.96
C SER A 16 -39.06 -3.04 -8.53
N SER A 17 -38.78 -3.95 -9.47
CA SER A 17 -37.60 -4.80 -9.36
C SER A 17 -36.45 -3.99 -9.94
N GLY A 18 -35.79 -3.23 -9.08
CA GLY A 18 -34.54 -2.56 -9.41
C GLY A 18 -33.51 -3.61 -9.80
N CYS A 19 -33.43 -3.91 -11.09
CA CYS A 19 -32.12 -4.14 -11.69
C CYS A 19 -31.39 -2.81 -11.57
N SER A 20 -30.62 -2.61 -10.50
CA SER A 20 -29.44 -1.75 -10.65
C SER A 20 -28.63 -2.44 -11.74
N LYS A 21 -28.75 -1.97 -12.98
CA LYS A 21 -27.71 -2.22 -13.96
C LYS A 21 -26.48 -1.58 -13.34
N GLN A 22 -25.64 -2.41 -12.75
CA GLN A 22 -24.26 -2.06 -12.46
C GLN A 22 -23.73 -1.62 -13.83
N GLU A 23 -23.52 -0.31 -14.02
CA GLU A 23 -22.90 0.19 -15.24
C GLU A 23 -21.62 -0.62 -15.43
N GLU A 24 -21.48 -1.31 -16.56
CA GLU A 24 -20.24 -2.02 -16.86
C GLU A 24 -19.11 -0.99 -16.83
N ARG A 25 -18.22 -1.12 -15.84
CA ARG A 25 -17.06 -0.24 -15.68
C ARG A 25 -16.26 -0.32 -16.96
N LYS A 26 -16.17 0.79 -17.69
CA LYS A 26 -15.37 0.86 -18.91
C LYS A 26 -13.90 0.85 -18.50
N VAL A 27 -13.18 -0.19 -18.90
CA VAL A 27 -11.74 -0.31 -18.62
C VAL A 27 -10.96 0.45 -19.70
N GLU A 28 -10.41 1.62 -19.38
CA GLU A 28 -9.62 2.45 -20.29
C GLU A 28 -8.14 2.56 -19.88
N SER A 29 -7.82 2.26 -18.62
CA SER A 29 -6.50 2.39 -18.01
C SER A 29 -6.06 1.14 -17.24
N LEU A 30 -4.78 1.06 -16.82
CA LEU A 30 -4.34 -0.02 -15.92
C LEU A 30 -4.95 0.15 -14.53
N GLU A 31 -5.15 1.39 -14.08
CA GLU A 31 -5.96 1.73 -12.91
C GLU A 31 -7.38 1.13 -12.99
N ASP A 32 -8.13 1.36 -14.08
CA ASP A 32 -9.47 0.81 -14.23
C ASP A 32 -9.45 -0.73 -14.20
N ALA A 33 -8.44 -1.32 -14.85
CA ALA A 33 -8.29 -2.77 -14.91
C ALA A 33 -7.96 -3.37 -13.54
N TYR A 34 -7.19 -2.67 -12.71
CA TYR A 34 -6.95 -3.04 -11.31
C TYR A 34 -8.27 -3.12 -10.55
N PHE A 35 -9.02 -2.02 -10.50
CA PHE A 35 -10.28 -1.98 -9.75
C PHE A 35 -11.32 -2.95 -10.30
N TYR A 36 -11.41 -3.10 -11.62
CA TYR A 36 -12.28 -4.08 -12.28
C TYR A 36 -11.92 -5.51 -11.85
N ALA A 37 -10.65 -5.90 -11.93
CA ALA A 37 -10.24 -7.26 -11.60
C ALA A 37 -10.44 -7.57 -10.10
N VAL A 38 -10.11 -6.62 -9.22
CA VAL A 38 -10.34 -6.79 -7.76
C VAL A 38 -11.83 -6.91 -7.45
N GLU A 39 -12.68 -6.05 -8.02
CA GLU A 39 -14.14 -6.09 -7.82
C GLU A 39 -14.74 -7.43 -8.26
N LYS A 40 -14.27 -8.00 -9.38
CA LYS A 40 -14.69 -9.33 -9.86
C LYS A 40 -14.26 -10.45 -8.92
N VAL A 41 -13.01 -10.44 -8.46
CA VAL A 41 -12.51 -11.47 -7.54
C VAL A 41 -13.21 -11.39 -6.17
N GLU A 42 -13.37 -10.19 -5.60
CA GLU A 42 -14.09 -9.96 -4.33
C GLU A 42 -15.55 -10.43 -4.42
N SER A 43 -16.22 -10.17 -5.56
CA SER A 43 -17.60 -10.59 -5.82
C SER A 43 -17.74 -12.08 -6.16
N LYS A 44 -16.64 -12.83 -6.21
CA LYS A 44 -16.58 -14.25 -6.61
C LYS A 44 -17.14 -14.49 -8.01
N GLU A 45 -17.07 -13.49 -8.86
CA GLU A 45 -17.38 -13.62 -10.28
C GLU A 45 -16.23 -14.33 -10.99
N GLU A 46 -16.55 -15.19 -11.96
CA GLU A 46 -15.51 -15.88 -12.74
C GLU A 46 -14.82 -14.86 -13.64
N ILE A 47 -13.53 -14.61 -13.39
CA ILE A 47 -12.65 -13.81 -14.23
C ILE A 47 -11.43 -14.63 -14.61
N LYS A 48 -11.10 -14.66 -15.91
CA LYS A 48 -9.93 -15.38 -16.42
C LYS A 48 -8.84 -14.40 -16.78
N ILE A 49 -7.59 -14.88 -16.73
CA ILE A 49 -6.45 -14.07 -17.14
C ILE A 49 -6.53 -13.70 -18.64
N GLU A 50 -7.14 -14.55 -19.46
CA GLU A 50 -7.40 -14.28 -20.87
C GLU A 50 -8.30 -13.05 -21.07
N ASP A 51 -9.30 -12.85 -20.21
CA ASP A 51 -10.21 -11.69 -20.28
C ASP A 51 -9.42 -10.40 -19.99
N ILE A 52 -8.55 -10.42 -18.98
CA ILE A 52 -7.68 -9.29 -18.63
C ILE A 52 -6.68 -9.01 -19.76
N LYS A 53 -6.11 -10.05 -20.39
CA LYS A 53 -5.18 -9.90 -21.52
C LYS A 53 -5.85 -9.24 -22.73
N GLU A 54 -7.10 -9.58 -23.02
CA GLU A 54 -7.85 -8.94 -24.11
C GLU A 54 -8.17 -7.47 -23.79
N LEU A 55 -8.61 -7.19 -22.54
CA LEU A 55 -8.84 -5.83 -22.07
C LEU A 55 -7.59 -4.94 -22.19
N LEU A 56 -6.40 -5.52 -21.95
CA LEU A 56 -5.13 -4.81 -21.88
C LEU A 56 -4.20 -5.07 -23.07
N LYS A 57 -4.72 -5.49 -24.23
CA LYS A 57 -3.91 -5.89 -25.39
C LYS A 57 -3.01 -4.80 -25.97
N GLU A 58 -3.34 -3.53 -25.74
CA GLU A 58 -2.56 -2.37 -26.21
C GLU A 58 -1.40 -2.01 -25.25
N TYR A 59 -1.31 -2.66 -24.09
CA TYR A 59 -0.25 -2.43 -23.10
C TYR A 59 0.95 -3.35 -23.33
N LYS A 60 2.12 -2.92 -22.86
CA LYS A 60 3.33 -3.77 -22.87
C LYS A 60 3.12 -4.95 -21.93
N PHE A 61 3.32 -6.16 -22.43
CA PHE A 61 3.02 -7.41 -21.73
C PHE A 61 4.29 -8.25 -21.47
N GLU A 62 4.38 -8.80 -20.26
CA GLU A 62 5.41 -9.76 -19.84
C GLU A 62 4.78 -10.88 -19.00
N LEU A 63 5.19 -12.13 -19.24
CA LEU A 63 4.83 -13.31 -18.45
C LEU A 63 6.07 -13.87 -17.76
N ILE A 64 5.97 -14.10 -16.46
CA ILE A 64 7.03 -14.72 -15.65
C ILE A 64 6.50 -16.03 -15.07
N ASP A 65 7.18 -17.14 -15.37
CA ASP A 65 6.95 -18.43 -14.71
C ASP A 65 7.72 -18.47 -13.37
N MET A 66 6.98 -18.59 -12.27
CA MET A 66 7.52 -18.60 -10.92
C MET A 66 7.52 -20.00 -10.30
N SER A 67 7.19 -21.04 -11.08
CA SER A 67 6.97 -22.40 -10.57
C SER A 67 8.24 -23.03 -10.00
N GLU A 68 9.41 -22.75 -10.61
CA GLU A 68 10.70 -23.32 -10.21
C GLU A 68 11.24 -22.75 -8.88
N ASN A 69 10.80 -21.55 -8.48
CA ASN A 69 11.29 -20.86 -7.29
C ASN A 69 10.54 -21.24 -6.00
N SER A 70 9.53 -22.11 -6.08
CA SER A 70 8.61 -22.38 -4.96
C SER A 70 9.10 -23.45 -3.97
N GLY A 71 10.16 -24.20 -4.27
CA GLY A 71 10.76 -25.21 -3.38
C GLY A 71 9.80 -26.32 -2.87
N SER A 72 8.54 -26.30 -3.30
CA SER A 72 7.48 -27.14 -2.77
C SER A 72 7.29 -28.39 -3.61
N LYS A 73 7.14 -29.54 -2.95
CA LYS A 73 6.76 -30.84 -3.55
C LYS A 73 5.32 -30.87 -4.12
N GLN A 74 4.71 -29.71 -4.37
CA GLN A 74 3.34 -29.62 -4.85
C GLN A 74 3.31 -29.19 -6.32
N ASP A 75 2.50 -29.91 -7.10
CA ASP A 75 2.16 -29.71 -8.50
C ASP A 75 1.38 -28.40 -8.78
N ILE A 76 1.86 -27.28 -8.25
CA ILE A 76 1.23 -25.97 -8.38
C ILE A 76 2.14 -25.06 -9.21
N LYS A 77 1.67 -24.70 -10.40
CA LYS A 77 2.31 -23.69 -11.24
C LYS A 77 1.89 -22.29 -10.79
N LYS A 78 2.84 -21.37 -10.78
CA LYS A 78 2.62 -19.97 -10.39
C LYS A 78 3.09 -19.06 -11.52
N TYR A 79 2.26 -18.10 -11.89
CA TYR A 79 2.57 -17.16 -12.96
C TYR A 79 2.35 -15.72 -12.49
N ALA A 80 3.17 -14.81 -13.01
CA ALA A 80 2.94 -13.37 -12.90
C ALA A 80 2.77 -12.77 -14.30
N TYR A 81 1.62 -12.14 -14.52
CA TYR A 81 1.26 -11.45 -15.76
C TYR A 81 1.39 -9.95 -15.53
N SER A 82 2.35 -9.32 -16.20
CA SER A 82 2.69 -7.92 -16.04
C SER A 82 2.26 -7.10 -17.25
N PHE A 83 1.47 -6.06 -17.02
CA PHE A 83 1.05 -5.07 -18.01
C PHE A 83 1.60 -3.70 -17.62
N SER A 84 2.12 -2.94 -18.57
CA SER A 84 2.71 -1.62 -18.30
C SER A 84 2.52 -0.64 -19.46
N ASN A 85 2.65 0.65 -19.15
CA ASN A 85 2.66 1.73 -20.14
C ASN A 85 3.90 2.62 -19.99
N ASP A 86 4.04 3.58 -20.90
CA ASP A 86 5.14 4.54 -20.90
C ASP A 86 5.02 5.59 -19.77
N LYS A 87 3.89 5.64 -19.07
CA LYS A 87 3.66 6.51 -17.91
C LYS A 87 4.15 5.88 -16.60
N ARG A 88 4.90 4.78 -16.67
CA ARG A 88 5.51 4.08 -15.52
C ARG A 88 4.46 3.53 -14.55
N GLU A 89 3.30 3.21 -15.10
CA GLU A 89 2.21 2.51 -14.45
C GLU A 89 2.33 1.02 -14.80
N LYS A 90 2.10 0.15 -13.82
CA LYS A 90 2.21 -1.30 -13.97
C LYS A 90 1.11 -1.99 -13.18
N LEU A 91 0.47 -2.97 -13.82
CA LEU A 91 -0.45 -3.92 -13.22
C LEU A 91 0.19 -5.31 -13.27
N VAL A 92 0.20 -6.03 -12.15
CA VAL A 92 0.70 -7.40 -12.08
C VAL A 92 -0.39 -8.30 -11.50
N ILE A 93 -0.78 -9.33 -12.25
CA ILE A 93 -1.74 -10.34 -11.83
C ILE A 93 -0.98 -11.64 -11.53
N PHE A 94 -1.12 -12.15 -10.32
CA PHE A 94 -0.54 -13.41 -9.89
C PHE A 94 -1.61 -14.50 -9.92
N THR A 95 -1.29 -15.58 -10.63
CA THR A 95 -2.17 -16.74 -10.75
C THR A 95 -1.51 -17.99 -10.21
N LYS A 96 -2.34 -18.93 -9.77
CA LYS A 96 -1.94 -20.29 -9.41
C LYS A 96 -2.76 -21.31 -10.18
N LYS A 97 -2.12 -22.38 -10.62
CA LYS A 97 -2.75 -23.49 -11.33
C LYS A 97 -2.27 -24.82 -10.75
N ASN A 98 -3.20 -25.62 -10.26
CA ASN A 98 -2.91 -27.01 -9.87
C ASN A 98 -2.87 -27.86 -11.16
N ASN A 99 -1.96 -28.83 -11.28
CA ASN A 99 -1.92 -29.74 -12.45
C ASN A 99 -3.24 -30.49 -12.68
N ASN A 100 -4.07 -30.67 -11.63
CA ASN A 100 -5.41 -31.28 -11.75
C ASN A 100 -6.52 -30.30 -12.15
N ASN A 101 -6.25 -28.98 -12.18
CA ASN A 101 -7.18 -27.94 -12.62
C ASN A 101 -6.75 -27.37 -13.96
N GLU A 102 -7.68 -27.26 -14.91
CA GLU A 102 -7.38 -26.66 -16.21
C GLU A 102 -7.30 -25.12 -16.16
N THR A 103 -7.96 -24.51 -15.17
CA THR A 103 -8.11 -23.05 -15.06
C THR A 103 -7.14 -22.46 -14.04
N GLU A 104 -6.51 -21.35 -14.41
CA GLU A 104 -5.73 -20.52 -13.49
C GLU A 104 -6.66 -19.76 -12.53
N ILE A 105 -6.25 -19.64 -11.27
CA ILE A 105 -6.97 -18.88 -10.25
C ILE A 105 -6.15 -17.63 -9.95
N ILE A 106 -6.77 -16.45 -10.11
CA ILE A 106 -6.19 -15.17 -9.71
C ILE A 106 -6.22 -15.09 -8.18
N GLY A 107 -5.06 -14.85 -7.56
CA GLY A 107 -4.94 -14.81 -6.09
C GLY A 107 -4.40 -13.49 -5.55
N ASN A 108 -3.57 -12.78 -6.34
CA ASN A 108 -3.03 -11.49 -5.96
C ASN A 108 -3.00 -10.56 -7.17
N ILE A 109 -3.33 -9.29 -6.96
CA ILE A 109 -3.43 -8.25 -7.97
C ILE A 109 -2.71 -7.02 -7.42
N ASN A 110 -1.68 -6.55 -8.14
CA ASN A 110 -0.85 -5.44 -7.71
C ASN A 110 -0.87 -4.32 -8.74
N TYR A 111 -1.12 -3.10 -8.30
CA TYR A 111 -1.04 -1.89 -9.09
C TYR A 111 0.07 -0.98 -8.57
N LEU A 112 0.85 -0.41 -9.48
CA LEU A 112 2.06 0.32 -9.16
C LEU A 112 2.21 1.54 -10.08
N ILE A 113 2.51 2.69 -9.48
CA ILE A 113 3.01 3.88 -10.16
C ILE A 113 4.37 4.22 -9.56
N GLU A 114 5.41 4.28 -10.39
CA GLU A 114 6.76 4.71 -9.99
C GLU A 114 7.20 5.90 -10.85
N GLU A 115 7.74 6.97 -10.25
CA GLU A 115 8.49 7.96 -11.03
C GLU A 115 9.93 7.49 -11.35
N ASP A 116 10.59 8.08 -12.35
CA ASP A 116 11.80 7.55 -13.01
C ASP A 116 13.03 7.51 -12.09
N LYS A 117 13.66 6.33 -12.02
CA LYS A 117 14.90 6.02 -11.29
C LYS A 117 16.12 6.84 -11.74
N ASN A 118 16.10 7.46 -12.92
CA ASN A 118 17.18 8.32 -13.41
C ASN A 118 17.04 9.78 -12.97
N SER A 119 15.92 10.15 -12.37
CA SER A 119 15.89 11.36 -11.56
C SER A 119 16.50 10.99 -10.22
N ASN A 120 17.48 11.76 -9.72
CA ASN A 120 17.97 11.67 -8.34
C ASN A 120 16.89 12.13 -7.33
N GLU A 121 15.63 11.86 -7.64
CA GLU A 121 14.42 12.46 -7.10
C GLU A 121 13.30 11.41 -7.09
N THR A 122 13.41 10.34 -6.31
CA THR A 122 12.20 9.57 -6.03
C THR A 122 12.29 8.82 -4.72
N PRO A 123 11.17 8.77 -3.96
CA PRO A 123 9.96 8.18 -4.54
C PRO A 123 8.67 8.98 -4.27
N PHE A 124 8.02 9.48 -5.33
CA PHE A 124 6.56 9.32 -5.45
C PHE A 124 6.34 7.92 -6.01
N ARG A 125 5.99 6.99 -5.12
CA ARG A 125 5.61 5.62 -5.46
C ARG A 125 4.26 5.36 -4.84
N ILE A 126 3.32 4.85 -5.63
CA ILE A 126 2.04 4.34 -5.14
C ILE A 126 2.00 2.86 -5.49
N TYR A 127 1.73 2.03 -4.49
CA TYR A 127 1.50 0.61 -4.66
C TYR A 127 0.21 0.23 -3.97
N LEU A 128 -0.67 -0.43 -4.70
CA LEU A 128 -1.90 -1.02 -4.20
C LEU A 128 -1.82 -2.52 -4.41
N SER A 129 -2.18 -3.30 -3.41
CA SER A 129 -2.24 -4.77 -3.50
C SER A 129 -3.60 -5.24 -3.02
N TYR A 130 -4.12 -6.24 -3.70
CA TYR A 130 -5.24 -7.03 -3.25
C TYR A 130 -4.80 -8.49 -3.22
N GLU A 131 -5.01 -9.17 -2.10
CA GLU A 131 -4.76 -10.60 -1.96
C GLU A 131 -5.99 -11.31 -1.40
N ASN A 132 -6.34 -12.45 -2.00
CA ASN A 132 -7.38 -13.34 -1.49
C ASN A 132 -6.71 -14.56 -0.85
N ILE A 133 -6.51 -14.52 0.47
CA ILE A 133 -5.90 -15.60 1.26
C ILE A 133 -7.00 -16.31 2.04
N ASP A 134 -7.26 -17.58 1.77
CA ASP A 134 -8.18 -18.41 2.56
C ASP A 134 -9.59 -17.81 2.80
N ASN A 135 -10.11 -17.06 1.82
CA ASN A 135 -11.36 -16.28 1.87
C ASN A 135 -11.31 -15.00 2.74
N LEU A 136 -10.12 -14.48 3.03
CA LEU A 136 -9.91 -13.14 3.55
C LEU A 136 -9.39 -12.26 2.43
N ASP A 137 -10.09 -11.15 2.23
CA ASP A 137 -9.69 -10.09 1.31
C ASP A 137 -8.78 -9.11 2.05
N GLU A 138 -7.53 -9.03 1.61
CA GLU A 138 -6.54 -8.12 2.15
C GLU A 138 -6.21 -7.03 1.14
N PHE A 139 -6.44 -5.78 1.54
CA PHE A 139 -6.13 -4.59 0.74
C PHE A 139 -4.95 -3.87 1.38
N THR A 140 -3.85 -3.73 0.66
CA THR A 140 -2.65 -3.05 1.14
C THR A 140 -2.37 -1.81 0.31
N ILE A 141 -1.85 -0.77 0.96
CA ILE A 141 -1.38 0.46 0.32
C ILE A 141 0.04 0.71 0.81
N ASP A 142 0.97 0.92 -0.13
CA ASP A 142 2.27 1.52 0.15
C ASP A 142 2.44 2.81 -0.65
N PHE A 143 2.98 3.83 0.00
CA PHE A 143 3.15 5.14 -0.58
C PHE A 143 4.39 5.85 -0.07
N ASN A 144 5.11 6.48 -0.99
CA ASN A 144 6.27 7.30 -0.67
C ASN A 144 6.11 8.72 -1.21
N THR A 145 6.68 9.71 -0.51
CA THR A 145 6.72 11.11 -0.96
C THR A 145 7.83 11.89 -0.27
N TYR A 146 8.22 13.04 -0.85
CA TYR A 146 9.02 14.07 -0.16
C TYR A 146 8.16 15.16 0.50
N ASP A 147 6.84 15.17 0.26
CA ASP A 147 5.93 16.20 0.76
C ASP A 147 5.21 15.74 2.04
N ILE A 148 5.57 16.34 3.17
CA ILE A 148 4.93 16.07 4.47
C ILE A 148 3.44 16.39 4.47
N THR A 149 2.98 17.36 3.67
CA THR A 149 1.55 17.66 3.51
C THR A 149 0.82 16.49 2.87
N ASN A 150 1.39 15.90 1.81
CA ASN A 150 0.85 14.71 1.17
C ASN A 150 0.85 13.52 2.13
N LEU A 151 1.94 13.28 2.86
CA LEU A 151 1.99 12.23 3.87
C LEU A 151 0.87 12.40 4.92
N LYS A 152 0.70 13.61 5.48
CA LYS A 152 -0.34 13.88 6.50
C LYS A 152 -1.75 13.71 5.95
N LYS A 153 -1.99 14.14 4.70
CA LYS A 153 -3.28 13.99 4.02
C LYS A 153 -3.62 12.51 3.79
N LEU A 154 -2.70 11.77 3.18
CA LEU A 154 -2.90 10.40 2.75
C LEU A 154 -2.86 9.41 3.92
N SER A 155 -2.02 9.67 4.94
CA SER A 155 -1.94 8.79 6.10
C SER A 155 -3.23 8.72 6.91
N LYS A 156 -4.07 9.74 6.88
CA LYS A 156 -5.41 9.73 7.51
C LYS A 156 -6.40 8.80 6.80
N VAL A 157 -6.16 8.46 5.53
CA VAL A 157 -6.98 7.50 4.77
C VAL A 157 -6.66 6.08 5.23
N ILE A 158 -5.37 5.79 5.49
CA ILE A 158 -4.90 4.48 5.94
C ILE A 158 -5.19 4.27 7.43
N TYR A 159 -4.83 5.23 8.28
CA TYR A 159 -5.03 5.13 9.73
C TYR A 159 -5.10 6.50 10.41
N ASN A 160 -6.16 6.73 11.18
CA ASN A 160 -6.45 8.02 11.82
C ASN A 160 -6.73 7.94 13.33
N LYS A 161 -6.49 6.80 13.97
CA LYS A 161 -6.70 6.69 15.42
C LYS A 161 -5.51 7.29 16.15
N ASP A 162 -5.80 8.16 17.12
CA ASP A 162 -4.79 8.81 17.92
C ASP A 162 -4.08 7.81 18.85
N SER A 163 -2.76 7.90 18.92
CA SER A 163 -1.94 7.22 19.91
C SER A 163 -0.75 8.08 20.32
N LEU A 164 -0.17 7.83 21.50
CA LEU A 164 0.99 8.57 21.98
C LEU A 164 2.17 8.46 21.00
N PHE A 165 2.44 7.26 20.49
CA PHE A 165 3.57 7.03 19.59
C PHE A 165 3.33 7.64 18.21
N LEU A 166 2.11 7.54 17.66
CA LEU A 166 1.78 8.19 16.40
C LEU A 166 1.85 9.72 16.49
N ASN A 167 1.35 10.30 17.59
CA ASN A 167 1.44 11.74 17.82
C ASN A 167 2.88 12.20 18.00
N THR A 168 3.71 11.40 18.67
CA THR A 168 5.14 11.68 18.83
C THR A 168 5.87 11.57 17.49
N TYR A 169 5.58 10.54 16.68
CA TYR A 169 6.07 10.40 15.30
C TYR A 169 5.74 11.66 14.48
N ASN A 170 4.48 12.10 14.48
CA ASN A 170 4.05 13.29 13.75
C ASN A 170 4.81 14.56 14.17
N LYS A 171 5.06 14.72 15.48
CA LYS A 171 5.85 15.85 16.00
C LYS A 171 7.31 15.76 15.58
N ILE A 172 7.91 14.57 15.60
CA ILE A 172 9.30 14.36 15.17
C ILE A 172 9.45 14.71 13.69
N ILE A 173 8.57 14.23 12.81
CA ILE A 173 8.69 14.51 11.36
C ILE A 173 8.48 15.99 11.03
N GLU A 174 7.61 16.69 11.77
CA GLU A 174 7.45 18.14 11.65
C GLU A 174 8.73 18.90 12.04
N ASN A 175 9.37 18.46 13.13
CA ASN A 175 10.65 19.00 13.55
C ASN A 175 11.75 18.70 12.52
N MET A 176 11.83 17.47 12.01
CA MET A 176 12.79 17.09 10.97
C MET A 176 12.68 18.00 9.74
N CYS A 177 11.46 18.35 9.31
CA CYS A 177 11.21 19.25 8.17
C CYS A 177 11.56 20.73 8.41
N THR A 178 11.85 21.13 9.66
CA THR A 178 12.04 22.55 10.02
C THR A 178 13.41 22.80 10.59
N THR A 179 13.66 22.42 11.85
CA THR A 179 14.91 22.68 12.57
C THR A 179 15.74 21.42 12.78
N ASN A 180 15.09 20.26 12.90
CA ASN A 180 15.68 18.95 13.21
C ASN A 180 16.62 18.98 14.44
N ASP A 181 16.18 19.65 15.50
CA ASP A 181 16.92 19.92 16.74
C ASP A 181 16.37 19.15 17.95
N LEU A 182 15.38 18.27 17.77
CA LEU A 182 14.92 17.39 18.84
C LEU A 182 15.98 16.35 19.19
N THR A 183 16.34 16.28 20.48
CA THR A 183 17.23 15.25 21.00
C THR A 183 16.45 14.01 21.44
N LEU A 184 17.16 12.88 21.57
CA LEU A 184 16.59 11.65 22.17
C LEU A 184 16.03 11.90 23.58
N LYS A 185 16.68 12.76 24.38
CA LYS A 185 16.19 13.14 25.71
C LYS A 185 14.89 13.95 25.68
N ASP A 186 14.69 14.77 24.65
CA ASP A 186 13.44 15.52 24.50
C ASP A 186 12.29 14.59 24.11
N ILE A 187 12.58 13.59 23.26
CA ILE A 187 11.64 12.54 22.90
C ILE A 187 11.29 11.66 24.12
N GLU A 188 12.27 11.25 24.91
CA GLU A 188 12.07 10.49 26.16
C GLU A 188 11.10 11.23 27.10
N LYS A 189 11.27 12.56 27.26
CA LYS A 189 10.37 13.38 28.08
C LYS A 189 8.95 13.46 27.51
N ILE A 190 8.80 13.51 26.19
CA ILE A 190 7.49 13.56 25.53
C ILE A 190 6.74 12.24 25.75
N ILE A 191 7.43 11.12 25.60
CA ILE A 191 6.84 9.79 25.73
C ILE A 191 6.66 9.41 27.21
N ASN A 192 7.48 9.97 28.10
CA ASN A 192 7.50 9.67 29.53
C ASN A 192 7.68 8.16 29.81
N MET A 193 8.59 7.54 29.06
CA MET A 193 8.93 6.12 29.15
C MET A 193 10.43 5.96 28.87
N LYS A 194 11.09 5.00 29.50
CA LYS A 194 12.48 4.68 29.16
C LYS A 194 12.54 3.88 27.85
N PRO A 195 13.41 4.23 26.90
CA PRO A 195 13.62 3.46 25.70
C PRO A 195 14.43 2.19 25.96
N ILE A 196 14.37 1.28 24.99
CA ILE A 196 15.42 0.31 24.74
C ILE A 196 16.43 1.01 23.84
N SER A 197 17.64 1.26 24.34
CA SER A 197 18.67 1.99 23.62
C SER A 197 19.77 1.07 23.11
N ASP A 198 20.23 1.32 21.88
CA ASP A 198 21.42 0.71 21.30
C ASP A 198 22.25 1.75 20.52
N SER A 199 23.44 1.35 20.08
CA SER A 199 24.23 2.13 19.15
C SER A 199 24.84 1.26 18.06
N HIS A 200 24.93 1.81 16.86
CA HIS A 200 25.48 1.13 15.68
C HIS A 200 26.06 2.12 14.67
N LEU A 201 26.73 1.58 13.66
CA LEU A 201 27.23 2.36 12.52
C LEU A 201 26.27 2.18 11.32
N GLU A 202 25.79 3.28 10.75
CA GLU A 202 24.89 3.28 9.59
C GLU A 202 25.42 4.21 8.48
N SER A 203 25.20 3.83 7.22
CA SER A 203 25.58 4.65 6.06
C SER A 203 24.40 5.50 5.63
N PHE A 204 24.61 6.82 5.54
CA PHE A 204 23.62 7.81 5.07
C PHE A 204 24.08 8.43 3.74
N SER A 205 24.64 7.60 2.85
CA SER A 205 25.00 7.95 1.48
C SER A 205 25.20 6.68 0.63
N ASP A 206 25.17 6.84 -0.70
CA ASP A 206 25.53 5.80 -1.67
C ASP A 206 27.00 5.35 -1.54
N ILE A 207 27.84 6.18 -0.93
CA ILE A 207 29.25 5.90 -0.67
C ILE A 207 29.35 5.19 0.68
N LYS A 208 29.31 3.86 0.64
CA LYS A 208 29.30 2.95 1.81
C LYS A 208 30.47 3.10 2.81
N SER A 209 31.48 3.92 2.51
CA SER A 209 32.63 4.16 3.41
C SER A 209 32.33 5.14 4.53
N ASP A 210 31.32 6.00 4.39
CA ASP A 210 31.05 7.09 5.33
C ASP A 210 29.95 6.68 6.31
N LYS A 211 30.32 5.76 7.21
CA LYS A 211 29.43 5.34 8.29
C LYS A 211 29.44 6.36 9.42
N LEU A 212 28.26 6.72 9.90
CA LEU A 212 28.06 7.61 11.03
C LEU A 212 27.66 6.80 12.27
N GLU A 213 28.08 7.27 13.44
CA GLU A 213 27.64 6.70 14.71
C GLU A 213 26.20 7.10 14.99
N ILE A 214 25.36 6.09 15.21
CA ILE A 214 23.94 6.23 15.47
C ILE A 214 23.65 5.77 16.89
N SER A 215 22.97 6.61 17.63
CA SER A 215 22.27 6.20 18.85
C SER A 215 20.81 5.94 18.48
N ARG A 216 20.30 4.75 18.80
CA ARG A 216 18.89 4.41 18.59
C ARG A 216 18.17 4.32 19.92
N ASP A 217 17.00 4.94 19.97
CA ASP A 217 16.00 4.67 20.99
C ASP A 217 14.77 4.01 20.38
N THR A 218 14.35 2.91 20.98
CA THR A 218 13.11 2.20 20.63
C THR A 218 12.16 2.23 21.81
N TYR A 219 10.96 2.76 21.57
CA TYR A 219 9.85 2.82 22.51
C TYR A 219 8.79 1.83 22.04
N LYS A 220 8.37 0.90 22.89
CA LYS A 220 7.37 -0.11 22.53
C LYS A 220 6.29 -0.28 23.58
N ASN A 221 5.09 -0.62 23.11
CA ASN A 221 3.99 -1.15 23.91
C ASN A 221 3.50 -2.46 23.27
N ASP A 222 2.39 -3.01 23.75
CA ASP A 222 1.85 -4.30 23.27
C ASP A 222 1.56 -4.36 21.75
N PHE A 223 1.36 -3.22 21.08
CA PHE A 223 0.87 -3.16 19.69
C PHE A 223 1.52 -2.08 18.82
N GLU A 224 2.39 -1.26 19.38
CA GLU A 224 3.01 -0.14 18.68
C GLU A 224 4.48 -0.03 19.05
N GLU A 225 5.28 0.39 18.08
CA GLU A 225 6.67 0.73 18.26
C GLU A 225 6.98 2.09 17.63
N LEU A 226 7.86 2.85 18.28
CA LEU A 226 8.48 4.05 17.74
C LEU A 226 10.00 3.92 17.91
N SER A 227 10.71 3.85 16.80
CA SER A 227 12.16 3.74 16.73
C SER A 227 12.76 5.02 16.12
N ILE A 228 13.76 5.60 16.79
CA ILE A 228 14.43 6.84 16.38
C ILE A 228 15.93 6.60 16.25
N ASN A 229 16.50 6.86 15.07
CA ASN A 229 17.94 6.86 14.86
C ASN A 229 18.45 8.31 14.90
N TYR A 230 19.28 8.61 15.90
CA TYR A 230 19.95 9.89 16.08
C TYR A 230 21.37 9.84 15.53
N ILE A 231 21.77 10.84 14.74
CA ILE A 231 23.10 10.91 14.15
C ILE A 231 23.99 11.74 15.09
N ASN A 232 24.83 11.06 15.87
CA ASN A 232 25.57 11.66 16.98
C ASN A 232 26.42 12.86 16.54
N ASP A 233 27.24 12.69 15.51
CA ASP A 233 28.17 13.73 15.03
C ASP A 233 27.49 14.90 14.32
N LYS A 234 26.20 14.75 13.97
CA LYS A 234 25.41 15.77 13.27
C LYS A 234 24.35 16.41 14.14
N ASP A 235 24.20 15.92 15.38
CA ASP A 235 23.25 16.42 16.37
C ASP A 235 21.82 16.56 15.81
N LYS A 236 21.36 15.53 15.08
CA LYS A 236 20.04 15.54 14.42
C LYS A 236 19.45 14.15 14.25
N ILE A 237 18.13 14.08 14.04
CA ILE A 237 17.43 12.83 13.75
C ILE A 237 17.63 12.47 12.27
N GLY A 238 18.11 11.25 12.02
CA GLY A 238 18.35 10.70 10.68
C GLY A 238 17.18 9.86 10.17
N ARG A 239 16.52 9.12 11.06
CA ARG A 239 15.38 8.25 10.73
C ARG A 239 14.44 8.15 11.91
N VAL A 240 13.14 8.11 11.62
CA VAL A 240 12.10 7.72 12.57
C VAL A 240 11.18 6.69 11.90
N LEU A 241 10.84 5.64 12.64
CA LEU A 241 9.96 4.56 12.23
C LEU A 241 8.87 4.39 13.28
N TYR A 242 7.61 4.44 12.85
CA TYR A 242 6.46 4.07 13.65
C TYR A 242 5.82 2.82 13.04
N THR A 243 5.56 1.81 13.85
CA THR A 243 4.86 0.60 13.43
C THR A 243 3.69 0.29 14.35
N LYS A 244 2.71 -0.40 13.79
CA LYS A 244 1.57 -0.95 14.52
C LYS A 244 1.35 -2.40 14.11
N SER A 245 1.05 -3.26 15.08
CA SER A 245 0.59 -4.63 14.88
C SER A 245 -0.76 -4.87 15.53
N ASP A 246 -1.43 -5.94 15.09
CA ASP A 246 -2.69 -6.42 15.69
C ASP A 246 -2.45 -7.62 16.62
N THR A 247 -1.22 -8.16 16.65
CA THR A 247 -0.81 -9.26 17.53
C THR A 247 0.35 -8.85 18.42
N LYS A 248 0.35 -9.33 19.66
CA LYS A 248 1.42 -9.08 20.65
C LYS A 248 2.74 -9.82 20.36
N THR A 249 2.78 -10.65 19.31
CA THR A 249 3.96 -11.45 18.98
C THR A 249 4.95 -10.62 18.16
N ASP A 250 6.23 -10.64 18.55
CA ASP A 250 7.39 -10.01 17.87
C ASP A 250 7.70 -10.61 16.47
N ILE A 251 6.69 -11.12 15.76
CA ILE A 251 6.86 -11.66 14.42
C ILE A 251 6.56 -10.52 13.43
N ASP A 252 7.58 -10.06 12.72
CA ASP A 252 7.58 -8.95 11.75
C ASP A 252 6.48 -9.02 10.66
N TYR A 253 5.79 -10.16 10.52
CA TYR A 253 4.79 -10.40 9.48
C TYR A 253 3.37 -9.91 9.81
N ASN A 254 3.11 -9.37 11.01
CA ASN A 254 1.77 -8.93 11.42
C ASN A 254 1.63 -7.41 11.55
N LEU A 255 2.47 -6.65 10.84
CA LEU A 255 2.39 -5.18 10.83
C LEU A 255 1.16 -4.74 10.03
N THR A 256 0.26 -4.01 10.68
CA THR A 256 -0.92 -3.43 10.03
C THR A 256 -0.69 -2.01 9.55
N LEU A 257 0.38 -1.36 10.04
CA LEU A 257 0.78 -0.02 9.64
C LEU A 257 2.27 0.19 9.89
N ILE A 258 2.92 0.83 8.92
CA ILE A 258 4.30 1.29 8.98
C ILE A 258 4.32 2.73 8.48
N LYS A 259 4.95 3.63 9.23
CA LYS A 259 5.26 5.00 8.79
C LYS A 259 6.74 5.24 9.03
N SER A 260 7.44 5.74 8.02
CA SER A 260 8.85 6.11 8.19
C SER A 260 9.14 7.48 7.61
N ALA A 261 10.09 8.16 8.23
CA ALA A 261 10.71 9.35 7.68
C ALA A 261 12.22 9.18 7.81
N TYR A 262 12.98 9.44 6.76
CA TYR A 262 14.42 9.27 6.78
C TYR A 262 15.13 10.21 5.83
N ILE A 263 16.36 10.57 6.20
CA ILE A 263 17.31 11.25 5.33
C ILE A 263 18.10 10.15 4.61
N GLU A 264 18.08 10.17 3.28
CA GLU A 264 18.81 9.17 2.48
C GLU A 264 20.27 9.58 2.25
N ASN A 265 20.47 10.85 1.88
CA ASN A 265 21.78 11.48 1.79
C ASN A 265 21.87 12.61 2.82
N ILE A 266 22.81 12.48 3.75
CA ILE A 266 22.98 13.44 4.85
C ILE A 266 23.22 14.89 4.40
N ASN A 267 23.70 15.06 3.16
CA ASN A 267 24.03 16.34 2.56
C ASN A 267 22.85 17.03 1.88
N ASP A 268 21.77 16.30 1.55
CA ASP A 268 20.73 16.83 0.65
C ASP A 268 19.51 17.40 1.39
N ASN A 269 19.45 17.29 2.72
CA ASN A 269 18.34 17.74 3.60
C ASN A 269 16.92 17.30 3.17
N LYS A 270 16.78 16.52 2.10
CA LYS A 270 15.52 15.92 1.64
C LYS A 270 15.15 14.78 2.57
N ILE A 271 13.91 14.81 3.05
CA ILE A 271 13.36 13.75 3.90
C ILE A 271 12.41 12.92 3.05
N ASN A 272 12.71 11.64 2.95
CA ASN A 272 11.82 10.65 2.38
C ASN A 272 10.78 10.26 3.42
N PHE A 273 9.51 10.31 3.03
CA PHE A 273 8.41 9.78 3.81
C PHE A 273 7.86 8.54 3.14
N SER A 274 7.53 7.54 3.94
CA SER A 274 6.88 6.31 3.50
C SER A 274 5.76 5.93 4.45
N ILE A 275 4.69 5.39 3.91
CA ILE A 275 3.60 4.77 4.65
C ILE A 275 3.18 3.49 3.97
N GLY A 276 3.04 2.43 4.75
CA GLY A 276 2.50 1.14 4.32
C GLY A 276 1.43 0.69 5.30
N GLY A 277 0.35 0.08 4.83
CA GLY A 277 -0.64 -0.48 5.74
C GLY A 277 -1.83 -1.14 5.06
N ASN A 278 -2.56 -1.91 5.87
CA ASN A 278 -3.78 -2.58 5.43
C ASN A 278 -4.99 -1.66 5.57
N VAL A 279 -5.87 -1.70 4.59
CA VAL A 279 -7.15 -1.00 4.58
C VAL A 279 -8.29 -2.00 4.45
N ASN A 280 -9.51 -1.57 4.78
CA ASN A 280 -10.64 -2.48 4.96
C ASN A 280 -11.52 -2.67 3.71
N SER A 281 -11.21 -2.01 2.59
CA SER A 281 -11.98 -2.15 1.36
C SER A 281 -11.25 -1.59 0.14
N LEU A 282 -11.68 -2.05 -1.04
CA LEU A 282 -11.30 -1.51 -2.34
C LEU A 282 -11.62 0.00 -2.45
N SER A 283 -12.76 0.43 -1.91
CA SER A 283 -13.18 1.84 -1.93
C SER A 283 -12.25 2.76 -1.15
N VAL A 284 -11.52 2.25 -0.15
CA VAL A 284 -10.48 3.03 0.55
C VAL A 284 -9.23 3.15 -0.31
N GLN A 285 -8.83 2.12 -1.06
CA GLN A 285 -7.74 2.20 -2.04
C GLN A 285 -8.07 3.18 -3.18
N GLU A 286 -9.29 3.16 -3.70
CA GLU A 286 -9.76 4.10 -4.73
C GLU A 286 -9.70 5.54 -4.23
N LYS A 287 -10.26 5.80 -3.04
CA LYS A 287 -10.19 7.13 -2.39
C LYS A 287 -8.74 7.56 -2.15
N PHE A 288 -7.87 6.65 -1.75
CA PHE A 288 -6.46 6.93 -1.53
C PHE A 288 -5.80 7.38 -2.84
N LEU A 289 -5.97 6.61 -3.91
CA LEU A 289 -5.38 6.88 -5.21
C LEU A 289 -5.86 8.21 -5.78
N ASP A 290 -7.16 8.48 -5.73
CA ASP A 290 -7.78 9.75 -6.10
C ASP A 290 -7.12 10.95 -5.40
N LEU A 291 -6.84 10.82 -4.11
CA LEU A 291 -6.24 11.88 -3.31
C LEU A 291 -4.74 12.04 -3.59
N ALA A 292 -4.07 10.96 -3.97
CA ALA A 292 -2.65 10.95 -4.28
C ALA A 292 -2.36 11.50 -5.70
N LEU A 293 -3.28 11.31 -6.65
CA LEU A 293 -3.15 11.78 -8.03
C LEU A 293 -3.67 13.21 -8.26
N LYS A 294 -4.52 13.75 -7.38
CA LYS A 294 -4.93 15.17 -7.40
C LYS A 294 -3.77 16.09 -7.03
N LYS A 295 -3.05 16.58 -8.04
CA LYS A 295 -2.04 17.64 -7.96
C LYS A 295 -2.68 19.02 -7.85
#